data_AF-A0A428P1Y9-F1
#
_entry.id   AF-A0A428P1Y9-F1
#
_cell.length_a   1.000
_cell.length_b   1.000
_cell.length_c   1.000
_cell.angle_alpha   90.00
_cell.angle_beta   90.00
_cell.angle_gamma   90.00
#
_symmetry.space_group_name_H-M   'P 1'
#
loop_
_entity.id
_entity.type
_entity.pdbx_description
1 polymer ?
#
loop_
_entity_poly.entity_id
_entity_poly.type
_entity_poly.pdbx_seq_one_letter_code
_entity_poly.pdbx_strand_id
1 'polypeptide(L)'
;MVGVPGKYKGCETCRRRRVKCSNERPYCQKCISSGRQCEGYERERVFITGTPENKGRVASHPKKGSSSKKPKSSAGENSSTLNLTPLPPLASAWDDHTLVSNQGVEYSVLISALHTGPPTVLRDSSGQYDSAGFHIMFPPYTPLELQQSLNDRDFHVRAQCLARLPGVDERDDSAESYCIFFFEHESPHAFSESGPHQMWNMGPAYFSHFPNHHYFVRVYRPLATGFALLNRRDTFVSTPDWKTIPWQRHPKCPLDQLLDLILFMPTIFEQTDQVVPLEATLGRRYRAQQLLQDCLSLEGHFNAWFQIAIRPTEGHPVPYWEEELTSPGGFIPFSNSYSFRDGNTGLTFLYYWMAQILLHQCIESLHRAICQPVIDAYPNMWPDLPPDLQIDISRYQHGRVFAADICRGLDSVLDNTVQPDMLITPMTVALGLYREINATSQDGLMEIMWLDNFRSRLVEKGQHVAGVLQRQKWAEVASF
;
A
#
# COMPACT_ATOMS: atom_id res chain seq x y z
N MET A 1 3.51 62.47 -22.48
CA MET A 1 3.16 61.30 -21.66
C MET A 1 2.19 60.44 -22.44
N VAL A 2 2.65 59.30 -22.94
CA VAL A 2 1.81 58.25 -23.53
C VAL A 2 2.15 56.97 -22.77
N GLY A 3 1.14 56.37 -22.15
CA GLY A 3 1.30 55.28 -21.18
C GLY A 3 1.98 54.06 -21.80
N VAL A 4 3.08 53.64 -21.20
CA VAL A 4 3.76 52.37 -21.53
C VAL A 4 2.73 51.24 -21.36
N PRO A 5 2.38 50.49 -22.43
CA PRO A 5 1.41 49.42 -22.34
C PRO A 5 1.85 48.40 -21.30
N GLY A 6 0.97 48.13 -20.33
CA GLY A 6 1.27 47.31 -19.15
C GLY A 6 1.85 45.95 -19.53
N LYS A 7 3.00 45.62 -18.93
CA LYS A 7 3.70 44.33 -19.05
C LYS A 7 2.72 43.18 -18.82
N TYR A 8 2.50 42.36 -19.86
CA TYR A 8 1.60 41.19 -19.84
C TYR A 8 1.72 40.40 -18.52
N LYS A 9 0.62 40.33 -17.76
CA LYS A 9 0.57 39.74 -16.40
C LYS A 9 0.18 38.24 -16.37
N GLY A 10 0.08 37.59 -17.51
CA GLY A 10 -0.30 36.18 -17.59
C GLY A 10 0.79 35.21 -17.12
N CYS A 11 0.40 33.98 -16.80
CA CYS A 11 1.33 32.89 -16.45
C CYS A 11 2.28 32.56 -17.61
N GLU A 12 3.42 31.95 -17.30
CA GLU A 12 4.44 31.65 -18.31
C GLU A 12 3.93 30.68 -19.38
N THR A 13 3.08 29.72 -19.01
CA THR A 13 2.44 28.80 -19.96
C THR A 13 1.55 29.54 -20.98
N CYS A 14 0.67 30.44 -20.52
CA CYS A 14 -0.20 31.21 -21.42
C CYS A 14 0.60 32.20 -22.27
N ARG A 15 1.69 32.74 -21.73
CA ARG A 15 2.60 33.63 -22.45
C ARG A 15 3.35 32.91 -23.57
N ARG A 16 3.90 31.73 -23.30
CA ARG A 16 4.54 30.86 -24.29
C ARG A 16 3.57 30.48 -25.41
N ARG A 17 2.32 30.19 -25.02
CA ARG A 17 1.21 29.88 -25.95
C ARG A 17 0.63 31.10 -26.67
N ARG A 18 1.01 32.33 -26.28
CA ARG A 18 0.45 33.59 -26.80
C ARG A 18 -1.08 33.66 -26.72
N VAL A 19 -1.67 33.11 -25.67
CA VAL A 19 -3.13 33.16 -25.40
C VAL A 19 -3.41 34.03 -24.18
N LYS A 20 -4.54 34.74 -24.16
CA LYS A 20 -4.97 35.56 -23.00
C LYS A 20 -5.14 34.69 -21.75
N CYS A 21 -4.33 34.94 -20.73
CA CYS A 21 -4.40 34.30 -19.41
C CYS A 21 -5.60 34.80 -18.59
N SER A 22 -6.20 33.91 -17.79
CA SER A 22 -7.30 34.23 -16.86
C SER A 22 -6.82 34.88 -15.54
N ASN A 23 -5.52 34.83 -15.26
CA ASN A 23 -4.85 35.52 -14.14
C ASN A 23 -5.25 35.05 -12.72
N GLU A 24 -5.95 33.94 -12.54
CA GLU A 24 -6.13 33.36 -11.20
C GLU A 24 -4.82 32.78 -10.67
N ARG A 25 -4.59 32.92 -9.36
CA ARG A 25 -3.42 32.39 -8.64
C ARG A 25 -3.88 31.30 -7.67
N PRO A 26 -3.13 30.19 -7.49
CA PRO A 26 -1.78 29.93 -8.03
C PRO A 26 -1.75 29.51 -9.51
N TYR A 27 -2.86 28.99 -10.07
CA TYR A 27 -2.94 28.50 -11.45
C TYR A 27 -4.07 29.16 -12.23
N CYS A 28 -3.85 29.43 -13.51
CA CYS A 28 -4.88 30.03 -14.36
C CYS A 28 -5.87 28.96 -14.88
N GLN A 29 -7.17 29.27 -14.84
CA GLN A 29 -8.26 28.44 -15.39
C GLN A 29 -8.04 28.02 -16.84
N LYS A 30 -7.37 28.86 -17.65
CA LYS A 30 -7.11 28.53 -19.06
C LYS A 30 -6.08 27.41 -19.26
N CYS A 31 -5.17 27.23 -18.32
CA CYS A 31 -4.26 26.08 -18.32
C CYS A 31 -5.01 24.84 -17.83
N ILE A 32 -5.76 24.97 -16.72
CA ILE A 32 -6.55 23.90 -16.10
C ILE A 32 -7.56 23.31 -17.10
N SER A 33 -8.45 24.15 -17.65
CA SER A 33 -9.45 23.72 -18.65
C SER A 33 -8.84 23.13 -19.93
N SER A 34 -7.57 23.41 -20.20
CA SER A 34 -6.86 22.89 -21.37
C SER A 34 -6.00 21.66 -21.08
N GLY A 35 -6.11 21.09 -19.87
CA GLY A 35 -5.36 19.91 -19.42
C GLY A 35 -3.85 20.13 -19.33
N ARG A 36 -3.39 21.36 -19.11
CA ARG A 36 -1.95 21.70 -19.07
C ARG A 36 -1.56 22.19 -17.69
N GLN A 37 -0.40 21.75 -17.21
CA GLN A 37 0.22 22.27 -16.00
C GLN A 37 0.53 23.77 -16.17
N CYS A 38 0.07 24.58 -15.21
CA CYS A 38 0.31 26.01 -15.20
C CYS A 38 1.62 26.30 -14.46
N GLU A 39 2.65 26.75 -15.17
CA GLU A 39 4.00 27.04 -14.65
C GLU A 39 4.06 28.32 -13.78
N GLY A 40 2.91 28.80 -13.29
CA GLY A 40 2.83 29.95 -12.40
C GLY A 40 3.14 31.31 -13.04
N TYR A 41 3.29 32.32 -12.18
CA TYR A 41 3.45 33.75 -12.53
C TYR A 41 4.81 34.30 -12.14
N GLU A 42 5.70 33.45 -11.63
CA GLU A 42 7.01 33.85 -11.15
C GLU A 42 7.92 34.15 -12.35
N ARG A 43 8.66 35.26 -12.26
CA ARG A 43 9.54 35.74 -13.33
C ARG A 43 10.97 35.59 -12.88
N GLU A 44 11.76 34.92 -13.69
CA GLU A 44 13.21 34.83 -13.51
C GLU A 44 13.80 36.25 -13.44
N ARG A 45 14.47 36.55 -12.32
CA ARG A 45 15.15 37.84 -12.13
C ARG A 45 16.53 37.72 -12.74
N VAL A 46 16.76 38.38 -13.87
CA VAL A 46 18.09 38.46 -14.47
C VAL A 46 18.89 39.52 -13.74
N PHE A 47 19.95 39.13 -13.04
CA PHE A 47 20.95 40.05 -12.52
C PHE A 47 21.84 40.54 -13.67
N ILE A 48 21.87 41.85 -13.87
CA ILE A 48 22.73 42.48 -14.87
C ILE A 48 23.93 43.07 -14.12
N THR A 49 25.09 42.39 -14.21
CA THR A 49 26.33 42.88 -13.60
C THR A 49 27.00 43.89 -14.53
N GLY A 50 26.93 45.18 -14.19
CA GLY A 50 27.62 46.22 -14.96
C GLY A 50 29.09 46.31 -14.58
N THR A 51 30.00 46.08 -15.52
CA THR A 51 31.44 46.29 -15.31
C THR A 51 31.85 47.74 -15.63
N PRO A 52 32.89 48.30 -14.98
CA PRO A 52 33.35 49.68 -15.19
C PRO A 52 33.74 49.99 -16.64
N GLU A 53 34.20 48.97 -17.37
CA GLU A 53 34.67 49.05 -18.76
C GLU A 53 33.54 49.40 -19.75
N ASN A 54 32.28 49.05 -19.43
CA ASN A 54 31.15 49.24 -20.34
C ASN A 54 30.36 50.55 -20.11
N LYS A 55 30.84 51.46 -19.25
CA LYS A 55 30.20 52.76 -18.91
C LYS A 55 28.68 52.66 -18.69
N GLY A 56 28.21 51.54 -18.11
CA GLY A 56 26.79 51.31 -17.84
C GLY A 56 25.88 51.03 -19.05
N ARG A 57 26.41 50.75 -20.25
CA ARG A 57 25.60 50.29 -21.39
C ARG A 57 25.72 48.78 -21.59
N VAL A 58 24.69 48.06 -21.14
CA VAL A 58 24.50 46.64 -21.45
C VAL A 58 23.13 46.45 -22.10
N ALA A 59 23.11 45.72 -23.22
CA ALA A 59 21.91 45.47 -24.00
C ALA A 59 20.91 44.63 -23.17
N SER A 60 19.67 45.08 -23.09
CA SER A 60 18.61 44.50 -22.24
C SER A 60 18.06 43.15 -22.71
N HIS A 61 18.63 42.54 -23.75
CA HIS A 61 18.18 41.24 -24.25
C HIS A 61 19.36 40.43 -24.83
N PRO A 62 19.57 39.18 -24.40
CA PRO A 62 20.48 38.29 -25.11
C PRO A 62 19.93 38.07 -26.54
N LYS A 63 20.79 38.27 -27.54
CA LYS A 63 20.43 38.03 -28.95
C LYS A 63 20.06 36.56 -29.12
N LYS A 64 18.83 36.29 -29.57
CA LYS A 64 18.42 34.97 -30.06
C LYS A 64 19.22 34.64 -31.31
N GLY A 65 20.24 33.79 -31.15
CA GLY A 65 20.92 33.11 -32.25
C GLY A 65 20.02 32.02 -32.83
N SER A 66 19.95 32.01 -34.16
CA SER A 66 19.27 31.04 -35.01
C SER A 66 19.70 29.60 -34.72
N SER A 67 18.78 28.68 -35.01
CA SER A 67 18.93 27.22 -35.09
C SER A 67 20.34 26.73 -35.43
N SER A 68 21.12 26.45 -34.40
CA SER A 68 22.27 25.55 -34.45
C SER A 68 22.11 24.59 -33.28
N LYS A 69 22.20 23.31 -33.61
CA LYS A 69 22.02 22.13 -32.75
C LYS A 69 22.51 22.39 -31.32
N LYS A 70 21.61 22.19 -30.34
CA LYS A 70 22.03 22.01 -28.94
C LYS A 70 23.13 20.94 -28.91
N PRO A 71 24.22 21.14 -28.16
CA PRO A 71 25.06 20.01 -27.79
C PRO A 71 24.14 19.06 -27.03
N LYS A 72 24.06 17.80 -27.47
CA LYS A 72 23.53 16.73 -26.64
C LYS A 72 24.37 16.74 -25.37
N SER A 73 23.85 17.31 -24.28
CA SER A 73 24.21 16.81 -22.96
C SER A 73 23.66 15.39 -22.93
N SER A 74 24.52 14.44 -23.28
CA SER A 74 24.32 13.04 -23.02
C SER A 74 24.36 12.84 -21.50
N ALA A 75 23.27 13.20 -20.83
CA ALA A 75 22.78 12.32 -19.79
C ALA A 75 22.39 11.04 -20.56
N GLY A 76 23.20 10.00 -20.41
CA GLY A 76 22.96 8.71 -21.04
C GLY A 76 21.69 8.08 -20.48
N GLU A 77 20.54 8.53 -20.97
CA GLU A 77 19.26 7.82 -20.94
C GLU A 77 19.36 6.66 -21.94
N ASN A 78 20.13 5.64 -21.58
CA ASN A 78 19.98 4.29 -22.10
C ASN A 78 19.53 3.40 -20.92
N SER A 79 18.44 3.78 -20.23
CA SER A 79 17.65 2.79 -19.49
C SER A 79 16.68 2.20 -20.51
N SER A 80 16.92 0.95 -20.90
CA SER A 80 16.07 0.17 -21.80
C SER A 80 14.75 -0.14 -21.08
N THR A 81 13.83 0.82 -21.09
CA THR A 81 12.51 0.62 -20.50
C THR A 81 11.77 -0.48 -21.25
N LEU A 82 11.38 -1.54 -20.53
CA LEU A 82 10.60 -2.65 -21.06
C LEU A 82 9.13 -2.26 -21.14
N ASN A 83 8.53 -2.43 -22.32
CA ASN A 83 7.10 -2.24 -22.53
C ASN A 83 6.38 -3.59 -22.49
N LEU A 84 6.06 -4.04 -21.27
CA LEU A 84 5.29 -5.26 -21.05
C LEU A 84 3.80 -5.00 -21.21
N THR A 85 3.11 -5.84 -21.97
CA THR A 85 1.66 -5.77 -22.16
C THR A 85 0.99 -7.05 -21.69
N PRO A 86 0.01 -7.00 -20.77
CA PRO A 86 -0.63 -8.21 -20.27
C PRO A 86 -1.57 -8.82 -21.33
N LEU A 87 -1.59 -10.15 -21.43
CA LEU A 87 -2.40 -10.88 -22.41
C LEU A 87 -3.77 -11.26 -21.84
N PRO A 88 -4.86 -11.16 -22.64
CA PRO A 88 -6.19 -11.58 -22.20
C PRO A 88 -6.35 -13.12 -22.21
N PRO A 89 -7.23 -13.70 -21.36
CA PRO A 89 -8.02 -13.03 -20.34
C PRO A 89 -7.15 -12.53 -19.18
N LEU A 90 -7.41 -11.31 -18.72
CA LEU A 90 -6.67 -10.71 -17.61
C LEU A 90 -7.07 -11.41 -16.30
N ALA A 91 -6.07 -11.90 -15.60
CA ALA A 91 -6.23 -12.59 -14.33
C ALA A 91 -6.19 -11.61 -13.14
N SER A 92 -6.39 -12.13 -11.92
CA SER A 92 -6.31 -11.30 -10.72
C SER A 92 -4.88 -10.81 -10.53
N ALA A 93 -4.71 -9.60 -10.00
CA ALA A 93 -3.38 -9.12 -9.66
C ALA A 93 -2.68 -10.00 -8.62
N TRP A 94 -3.42 -10.78 -7.83
CA TRP A 94 -2.88 -11.70 -6.82
C TRP A 94 -2.45 -13.06 -7.36
N ASP A 95 -2.71 -13.35 -8.63
CA ASP A 95 -2.22 -14.58 -9.25
C ASP A 95 -0.71 -14.48 -9.44
N ASP A 96 0.02 -15.49 -8.99
CA ASP A 96 1.50 -15.47 -8.95
C ASP A 96 2.11 -15.34 -10.35
N HIS A 97 1.50 -15.97 -11.36
CA HIS A 97 1.95 -15.88 -12.75
C HIS A 97 0.99 -15.06 -13.60
N THR A 98 1.55 -14.14 -14.39
CA THR A 98 0.81 -13.36 -15.39
C THR A 98 1.44 -13.53 -16.76
N LEU A 99 0.62 -13.76 -17.78
CA LEU A 99 1.05 -13.78 -19.17
C LEU A 99 1.23 -12.36 -19.69
N VAL A 100 2.44 -12.05 -20.17
CA VAL A 100 2.77 -10.76 -20.75
C VAL A 100 3.45 -10.93 -22.11
N SER A 101 3.26 -9.96 -22.99
CA SER A 101 3.99 -9.86 -24.25
C SER A 101 4.99 -8.71 -24.21
N ASN A 102 6.19 -8.98 -24.69
CA ASN A 102 7.22 -7.99 -24.99
C ASN A 102 7.64 -8.14 -26.46
N GLN A 103 7.46 -7.11 -27.26
CA GLN A 103 7.80 -7.11 -28.69
C GLN A 103 7.21 -8.30 -29.50
N GLY A 104 6.05 -8.81 -29.08
CA GLY A 104 5.38 -9.93 -29.74
C GLY A 104 5.80 -11.33 -29.25
N VAL A 105 6.76 -11.43 -28.33
CA VAL A 105 7.10 -12.69 -27.65
C VAL A 105 6.32 -12.78 -26.34
N GLU A 106 5.73 -13.93 -26.07
CA GLU A 106 4.93 -14.19 -24.87
C GLU A 106 5.79 -14.80 -23.76
N TYR A 107 5.57 -14.33 -22.53
CA TYR A 107 6.27 -14.77 -21.34
C TYR A 107 5.26 -15.04 -20.22
N SER A 108 5.43 -16.14 -19.50
CA SER A 108 4.80 -16.36 -18.20
C SER A 108 5.72 -15.79 -17.13
N VAL A 109 5.28 -14.72 -16.46
CA VAL A 109 6.11 -13.97 -15.54
C VAL A 109 5.58 -14.10 -14.12
N LEU A 110 6.47 -14.46 -13.20
CA LEU A 110 6.18 -14.44 -11.77
C LEU A 110 6.11 -12.98 -11.29
N ILE A 111 4.95 -12.57 -10.80
CA ILE A 111 4.71 -11.25 -10.23
C ILE A 111 4.88 -11.33 -8.71
N SER A 112 5.75 -10.48 -8.15
CA SER A 112 5.87 -10.34 -6.70
C SER A 112 6.26 -8.92 -6.29
N ALA A 113 6.23 -8.64 -4.99
CA ALA A 113 6.77 -7.44 -4.40
C ALA A 113 7.69 -7.79 -3.23
N LEU A 114 8.69 -6.94 -2.99
CA LEU A 114 9.61 -7.10 -1.87
C LEU A 114 9.92 -5.74 -1.25
N HIS A 115 9.74 -5.64 0.06
CA HIS A 115 10.18 -4.48 0.82
C HIS A 115 11.70 -4.45 0.89
N THR A 116 12.31 -3.45 0.28
CA THR A 116 13.76 -3.22 0.32
C THR A 116 14.04 -1.74 0.19
N GLY A 117 15.09 -1.24 0.86
CA GLY A 117 15.65 0.07 0.51
C GLY A 117 16.08 0.13 -0.97
N PRO A 118 16.28 1.32 -1.54
CA PRO A 118 16.52 1.51 -2.97
C PRO A 118 17.73 0.68 -3.42
N PRO A 119 17.56 -0.20 -4.43
CA PRO A 119 18.66 -1.05 -4.87
C PRO A 119 19.79 -0.21 -5.48
N THR A 120 21.04 -0.57 -5.16
CA THR A 120 22.19 0.00 -5.85
C THR A 120 22.29 -0.63 -7.23
N VAL A 121 22.13 0.18 -8.28
CA VAL A 121 22.19 -0.27 -9.67
C VAL A 121 23.65 -0.34 -10.13
N LEU A 122 24.12 -1.53 -10.46
CA LEU A 122 25.42 -1.79 -11.05
C LEU A 122 25.26 -1.93 -12.56
N ARG A 123 25.77 -0.94 -13.32
CA ARG A 123 25.82 -1.00 -14.79
C ARG A 123 27.17 -1.53 -15.24
N ASP A 124 27.16 -2.55 -16.09
CA ASP A 124 28.38 -3.05 -16.70
C ASP A 124 28.98 -1.96 -17.62
N SER A 125 30.22 -1.58 -17.34
CA SER A 125 30.98 -0.58 -18.10
C SER A 125 31.75 -1.18 -19.29
N SER A 126 31.59 -2.48 -19.55
CA SER A 126 32.17 -3.16 -20.72
C SER A 126 31.34 -2.86 -21.97
N GLY A 127 31.93 -2.09 -22.89
CA GLY A 127 31.31 -1.61 -24.13
C GLY A 127 31.01 -2.69 -25.19
N GLN A 128 30.25 -3.73 -24.85
CA GLN A 128 29.58 -4.60 -25.81
C GLN A 128 28.12 -4.18 -25.93
N TYR A 129 27.83 -3.56 -27.06
CA TYR A 129 26.48 -3.30 -27.56
C TYR A 129 25.75 -4.65 -27.69
N ASP A 130 24.95 -5.03 -26.69
CA ASP A 130 23.66 -5.72 -26.87
C ASP A 130 22.99 -6.27 -25.61
N SER A 131 23.60 -6.21 -24.42
CA SER A 131 22.91 -6.73 -23.21
C SER A 131 22.40 -5.60 -22.30
N ALA A 132 21.25 -5.06 -22.66
CA ALA A 132 20.65 -3.83 -22.12
C ALA A 132 20.15 -3.90 -20.65
N GLY A 133 20.49 -4.91 -19.87
CA GLY A 133 20.09 -5.00 -18.45
C GLY A 133 21.18 -4.54 -17.48
N PHE A 134 20.83 -4.41 -16.21
CA PHE A 134 21.72 -4.04 -15.11
C PHE A 134 21.61 -5.03 -13.94
N HIS A 135 22.63 -5.08 -13.09
CA HIS A 135 22.59 -5.83 -11.84
C HIS A 135 22.14 -4.93 -10.69
N ILE A 136 21.54 -5.53 -9.66
CA ILE A 136 21.10 -4.83 -8.46
C ILE A 136 21.78 -5.42 -7.23
N MET A 137 22.05 -4.57 -6.25
CA MET A 137 22.44 -4.98 -4.90
C MET A 137 21.45 -4.42 -3.89
N PHE A 138 21.02 -5.26 -2.95
CA PHE A 138 20.16 -4.84 -1.85
C PHE A 138 20.97 -4.56 -0.58
N PRO A 139 20.53 -3.62 0.26
CA PRO A 139 20.91 -3.63 1.66
C PRO A 139 20.44 -4.93 2.34
N PRO A 140 20.96 -5.27 3.55
CA PRO A 140 20.40 -6.35 4.35
C PRO A 140 18.89 -6.18 4.48
N TYR A 141 18.14 -7.28 4.29
CA TYR A 141 16.68 -7.22 4.36
C TYR A 141 16.22 -6.84 5.76
N THR A 142 15.43 -5.78 5.85
CA THR A 142 14.76 -5.35 7.07
C THR A 142 13.24 -5.38 6.83
N PRO A 143 12.49 -6.17 7.60
CA PRO A 143 11.03 -6.18 7.52
C PRO A 143 10.48 -4.77 7.75
N LEU A 144 9.39 -4.45 7.06
CA LEU A 144 8.68 -3.20 7.27
C LEU A 144 8.29 -3.02 8.74
N GLU A 145 8.67 -1.87 9.32
CA GLU A 145 8.24 -1.50 10.65
C GLU A 145 6.92 -0.74 10.60
N LEU A 146 5.83 -1.44 10.91
CA LEU A 146 4.53 -0.83 11.12
C LEU A 146 4.43 -0.27 12.55
N GLN A 147 5.06 0.88 12.82
CA GLN A 147 4.93 1.56 14.10
C GLN A 147 3.66 2.42 14.15
N GLN A 148 2.98 2.43 15.30
CA GLN A 148 1.91 3.40 15.58
C GLN A 148 2.52 4.79 15.73
N SER A 149 2.41 5.61 14.69
CA SER A 149 2.88 7.00 14.72
C SER A 149 1.77 7.89 15.25
N LEU A 150 2.05 8.64 16.33
CA LEU A 150 1.05 9.50 16.97
C LEU A 150 0.60 10.69 16.10
N ASN A 151 1.40 11.09 15.11
CA ASN A 151 1.24 12.38 14.43
C ASN A 151 1.21 12.30 12.90
N ASP A 152 1.43 11.14 12.30
CA ASP A 152 1.64 11.07 10.86
C ASP A 152 0.39 10.65 10.10
N ARG A 153 -0.18 11.59 9.34
CA ARG A 153 -1.31 11.34 8.44
C ARG A 153 -0.84 10.92 7.05
N ASP A 154 0.45 11.05 6.78
CA ASP A 154 0.97 11.07 5.42
C ASP A 154 1.71 9.75 5.14
N PHE A 155 0.95 8.77 4.66
CA PHE A 155 1.46 7.47 4.24
C PHE A 155 2.10 7.55 2.85
N HIS A 156 3.38 7.18 2.74
CA HIS A 156 4.16 7.22 1.50
C HIS A 156 4.86 5.92 1.18
N VAL A 157 4.70 5.48 -0.06
CA VAL A 157 5.39 4.31 -0.60
C VAL A 157 5.98 4.67 -1.93
N ARG A 158 7.28 4.52 -2.03
CA ARG A 158 8.01 4.59 -3.30
C ARG A 158 8.22 3.19 -3.83
N ALA A 159 8.06 2.98 -5.13
CA ALA A 159 8.34 1.67 -5.72
C ALA A 159 9.00 1.73 -7.10
N GLN A 160 9.74 0.66 -7.42
CA GLN A 160 10.31 0.42 -8.73
C GLN A 160 9.91 -0.98 -9.20
N CYS A 161 9.34 -1.05 -10.40
CA CYS A 161 8.98 -2.29 -11.07
C CYS A 161 10.10 -2.67 -12.04
N LEU A 162 10.77 -3.78 -11.77
CA LEU A 162 11.84 -4.33 -12.59
C LEU A 162 11.43 -5.70 -13.13
N ALA A 163 11.87 -6.02 -14.34
CA ALA A 163 11.63 -7.32 -14.94
C ALA A 163 12.90 -8.01 -15.42
N ARG A 164 12.88 -9.33 -15.38
CA ARG A 164 13.85 -10.23 -16.01
C ARG A 164 13.09 -11.09 -17.01
N LEU A 165 13.48 -11.01 -18.27
CA LEU A 165 13.02 -11.89 -19.34
C LEU A 165 14.22 -12.63 -19.93
N PRO A 166 14.12 -13.94 -20.21
CA PRO A 166 15.19 -14.68 -20.87
C PRO A 166 15.41 -14.16 -22.30
N GLY A 167 16.67 -14.22 -22.75
CA GLY A 167 17.03 -13.87 -24.13
C GLY A 167 16.48 -14.87 -25.14
N VAL A 168 16.22 -14.43 -26.39
CA VAL A 168 15.72 -15.30 -27.48
C VAL A 168 16.65 -16.50 -27.77
N ASP A 169 17.94 -16.36 -27.45
CA ASP A 169 18.97 -17.40 -27.62
C ASP A 169 19.20 -18.26 -26.36
N GLU A 170 18.65 -17.88 -25.20
CA GLU A 170 18.70 -18.66 -23.96
C GLU A 170 17.59 -19.73 -23.99
N ARG A 171 17.82 -20.80 -24.76
CA ARG A 171 16.94 -21.99 -24.83
C ARG A 171 17.00 -22.88 -23.59
N ASP A 172 17.13 -22.29 -22.42
CA ASP A 172 17.03 -23.02 -21.16
C ASP A 172 15.64 -22.76 -20.58
N ASP A 173 14.73 -23.72 -20.75
CA ASP A 173 13.37 -23.73 -20.16
C ASP A 173 13.40 -23.61 -18.62
N SER A 174 14.58 -23.62 -17.99
CA SER A 174 14.79 -23.47 -16.56
C SER A 174 14.90 -22.02 -16.06
N ALA A 175 14.99 -21.02 -16.94
CA ALA A 175 15.11 -19.61 -16.54
C ALA A 175 13.74 -18.96 -16.29
N GLU A 176 13.33 -18.90 -15.02
CA GLU A 176 12.11 -18.19 -14.62
C GLU A 176 12.16 -16.69 -14.99
N SER A 177 11.06 -16.21 -15.57
CA SER A 177 10.83 -14.79 -15.85
C SER A 177 10.21 -14.11 -14.64
N TYR A 178 10.72 -12.92 -14.27
CA TYR A 178 10.28 -12.19 -13.08
C TYR A 178 9.79 -10.79 -13.44
N CYS A 179 8.80 -10.29 -12.70
CA CYS A 179 8.42 -8.88 -12.66
C CYS A 179 8.14 -8.53 -11.19
N ILE A 180 9.07 -7.79 -10.60
CA ILE A 180 9.12 -7.57 -9.16
C ILE A 180 8.96 -6.08 -8.86
N PHE A 181 8.12 -5.77 -7.88
CA PHE A 181 7.97 -4.45 -7.30
C PHE A 181 8.85 -4.33 -6.06
N PHE A 182 9.95 -3.61 -6.17
CA PHE A 182 10.77 -3.22 -5.01
C PHE A 182 10.19 -1.95 -4.42
N PHE A 183 9.89 -1.95 -3.13
CA PHE A 183 9.27 -0.81 -2.49
C PHE A 183 9.87 -0.49 -1.12
N GLU A 184 9.79 0.77 -0.75
CA GLU A 184 10.18 1.28 0.56
C GLU A 184 9.09 2.22 1.07
N HIS A 185 8.87 2.18 2.39
CA HIS A 185 8.06 3.17 3.07
C HIS A 185 8.94 4.36 3.48
N GLU A 186 8.70 5.54 2.88
CA GLU A 186 9.49 6.74 3.18
C GLU A 186 9.00 7.41 4.47
N SER A 187 9.92 7.68 5.40
CA SER A 187 9.61 8.48 6.60
C SER A 187 9.34 9.94 6.21
N PRO A 188 8.37 10.63 6.84
CA PRO A 188 7.97 12.01 6.53
C PRO A 188 9.12 13.04 6.64
N HIS A 189 10.22 12.70 7.31
CA HIS A 189 11.38 13.59 7.45
C HIS A 189 12.25 13.69 6.19
N ALA A 190 11.96 12.90 5.15
CA ALA A 190 12.67 12.94 3.87
C ALA A 190 12.07 13.90 2.82
N PHE A 191 11.01 14.66 3.14
CA PHE A 191 10.25 15.36 2.10
C PHE A 191 10.84 16.68 1.56
N SER A 192 10.84 16.72 0.23
CA SER A 192 10.60 17.87 -0.63
C SER A 192 9.11 17.87 -1.06
N GLU A 193 8.28 18.74 -0.46
CA GLU A 193 6.95 19.26 -0.86
C GLU A 193 5.91 18.42 -1.68
N SER A 194 6.04 17.10 -1.91
CA SER A 194 5.25 16.40 -2.94
C SER A 194 4.73 14.99 -2.63
N GLY A 195 4.71 14.55 -1.36
CA GLY A 195 4.42 13.15 -0.99
C GLY A 195 2.97 12.64 -1.10
N PRO A 196 1.96 13.22 -0.44
CA PRO A 196 0.63 12.58 -0.32
C PRO A 196 -0.26 12.76 -1.53
N HIS A 197 0.04 13.79 -2.31
CA HIS A 197 -0.80 14.18 -3.42
C HIS A 197 -0.54 13.35 -4.68
N GLN A 198 0.55 12.59 -4.79
CA GLN A 198 0.87 11.92 -6.07
C GLN A 198 -0.16 10.84 -6.44
N MET A 199 -0.46 9.90 -5.52
CA MET A 199 -1.48 8.85 -5.77
C MET A 199 -2.86 9.46 -6.02
N TRP A 200 -3.28 10.38 -5.15
CA TRP A 200 -4.56 11.07 -5.30
C TRP A 200 -4.66 11.86 -6.61
N ASN A 201 -3.59 12.56 -7.01
CA ASN A 201 -3.57 13.38 -8.23
C ASN A 201 -3.58 12.54 -9.52
N MET A 202 -3.01 11.34 -9.50
CA MET A 202 -3.08 10.41 -10.64
C MET A 202 -4.49 9.87 -10.85
N GLY A 203 -5.26 9.73 -9.76
CA GLY A 203 -6.62 9.21 -9.76
C GLY A 203 -6.70 7.70 -9.98
N PRO A 204 -7.83 7.07 -9.61
CA PRO A 204 -7.95 5.60 -9.58
C PRO A 204 -7.89 4.95 -10.97
N ALA A 205 -8.29 5.67 -12.03
CA ALA A 205 -8.24 5.17 -13.40
C ALA A 205 -6.80 4.90 -13.88
N TYR A 206 -5.80 5.61 -13.33
CA TYR A 206 -4.39 5.38 -13.65
C TYR A 206 -3.92 3.98 -13.23
N PHE A 207 -4.57 3.36 -12.24
CA PHE A 207 -4.25 2.05 -11.68
C PHE A 207 -5.11 0.92 -12.26
N SER A 208 -5.71 1.13 -13.43
CA SER A 208 -6.51 0.12 -14.13
C SER A 208 -5.71 -0.73 -15.12
N HIS A 209 -4.44 -0.41 -15.33
CA HIS A 209 -3.58 -1.02 -16.36
C HIS A 209 -2.27 -1.52 -15.76
N PHE A 210 -1.71 -2.57 -16.33
CA PHE A 210 -0.35 -3.02 -16.00
C PHE A 210 0.70 -1.95 -16.38
N PRO A 211 1.76 -1.77 -15.58
CA PRO A 211 2.05 -2.41 -14.28
C PRO A 211 1.35 -1.75 -13.09
N ASN A 212 0.76 -0.56 -13.28
CA ASN A 212 0.17 0.28 -12.22
C ASN A 212 -0.89 -0.44 -11.40
N HIS A 213 -1.73 -1.26 -12.04
CA HIS A 213 -2.74 -2.07 -11.35
C HIS A 213 -2.11 -3.01 -10.33
N HIS A 214 -1.03 -3.71 -10.70
CA HIS A 214 -0.36 -4.65 -9.81
C HIS A 214 0.38 -3.92 -8.69
N TYR A 215 1.00 -2.78 -8.98
CA TYR A 215 1.56 -1.92 -7.93
C TYR A 215 0.48 -1.50 -6.91
N PHE A 216 -0.66 -0.99 -7.37
CA PHE A 216 -1.73 -0.57 -6.48
C PHE A 216 -2.28 -1.73 -5.65
N VAL A 217 -2.58 -2.87 -6.27
CA VAL A 217 -3.23 -4.01 -5.61
C VAL A 217 -2.27 -4.78 -4.71
N ARG A 218 -1.04 -5.08 -5.14
CA ARG A 218 -0.08 -5.89 -4.37
C ARG A 218 0.71 -5.07 -3.36
N VAL A 219 1.01 -3.81 -3.64
CA VAL A 219 1.91 -3.00 -2.81
C VAL A 219 1.13 -1.94 -2.05
N TYR A 220 0.56 -0.96 -2.75
CA TYR A 220 0.06 0.24 -2.10
C TYR A 220 -1.16 -0.02 -1.21
N ARG A 221 -2.17 -0.72 -1.72
CA ARG A 221 -3.44 -0.92 -1.01
C ARG A 221 -3.29 -1.75 0.27
N PRO A 222 -2.60 -2.90 0.29
CA PRO A 222 -2.40 -3.66 1.52
C PRO A 222 -1.63 -2.88 2.58
N LEU A 223 -0.58 -2.15 2.16
CA LEU A 223 0.18 -1.29 3.07
C LEU A 223 -0.68 -0.16 3.61
N ALA A 224 -1.37 0.59 2.76
CA ALA A 224 -2.28 1.66 3.17
C ALA A 224 -3.35 1.14 4.14
N THR A 225 -3.88 -0.06 3.89
CA THR A 225 -4.85 -0.72 4.76
C THR A 225 -4.23 -1.05 6.13
N GLY A 226 -3.04 -1.66 6.14
CA GLY A 226 -2.32 -1.99 7.38
C GLY A 226 -1.99 -0.75 8.22
N PHE A 227 -1.47 0.31 7.60
CA PHE A 227 -1.20 1.58 8.27
C PHE A 227 -2.48 2.26 8.78
N ALA A 228 -3.55 2.28 7.99
CA ALA A 228 -4.84 2.86 8.38
C ALA A 228 -5.45 2.13 9.59
N LEU A 229 -5.39 0.79 9.61
CA LEU A 229 -5.87 -0.03 10.72
C LEU A 229 -5.07 0.21 11.99
N LEU A 230 -3.73 0.11 11.90
CA LEU A 230 -2.85 0.17 13.07
C LEU A 230 -2.81 1.56 13.70
N ASN A 231 -2.89 2.62 12.88
CA ASN A 231 -2.97 4.01 13.35
C ASN A 231 -4.41 4.47 13.63
N ARG A 232 -5.42 3.63 13.33
CA ARG A 232 -6.84 3.94 13.53
C ARG A 232 -7.24 5.26 12.84
N ARG A 233 -6.80 5.41 11.58
CA ARG A 233 -7.05 6.58 10.73
C ARG A 233 -7.68 6.16 9.41
N ASP A 234 -8.67 6.90 8.95
CA ASP A 234 -9.24 6.68 7.62
C ASP A 234 -8.22 6.91 6.50
N THR A 235 -8.44 6.27 5.37
CA THR A 235 -7.60 6.36 4.18
C THR A 235 -8.45 6.57 2.95
N PHE A 236 -8.00 7.41 2.00
CA PHE A 236 -8.76 7.67 0.79
C PHE A 236 -9.02 6.41 -0.06
N VAL A 237 -8.23 5.35 0.14
CA VAL A 237 -8.40 4.05 -0.53
C VAL A 237 -9.72 3.37 -0.12
N SER A 238 -10.34 3.78 0.98
CA SER A 238 -11.67 3.30 1.44
C SER A 238 -12.82 3.79 0.56
N THR A 239 -12.61 4.84 -0.23
CA THR A 239 -13.65 5.45 -1.07
C THR A 239 -14.13 4.54 -2.21
N PRO A 240 -15.39 4.65 -2.65
CA PRO A 240 -15.96 3.73 -3.66
C PRO A 240 -15.20 3.70 -4.98
N ASP A 241 -14.72 4.87 -5.45
CA ASP A 241 -13.97 5.00 -6.69
C ASP A 241 -12.67 4.18 -6.65
N TRP A 242 -11.95 4.26 -5.53
CA TRP A 242 -10.70 3.54 -5.32
C TRP A 242 -10.89 2.04 -5.05
N LYS A 243 -12.11 1.61 -4.69
CA LYS A 243 -12.48 0.19 -4.59
C LYS A 243 -13.02 -0.39 -5.89
N THR A 244 -13.38 0.41 -6.90
CA THR A 244 -14.07 -0.10 -8.10
C THR A 244 -13.30 0.16 -9.38
N ILE A 245 -12.87 1.39 -9.60
CA ILE A 245 -12.26 1.83 -10.87
C ILE A 245 -10.97 1.05 -11.19
N PRO A 246 -10.03 0.79 -10.24
CA PRO A 246 -8.82 0.01 -10.55
C PRO A 246 -9.09 -1.42 -11.04
N TRP A 247 -10.26 -2.00 -10.74
CA TRP A 247 -10.66 -3.35 -11.16
C TRP A 247 -11.57 -3.37 -12.40
N GLN A 248 -11.64 -2.29 -13.17
CA GLN A 248 -12.45 -2.27 -14.41
C GLN A 248 -12.02 -3.32 -15.45
N ARG A 249 -10.76 -3.76 -15.40
CA ARG A 249 -10.16 -4.70 -16.37
C ARG A 249 -9.75 -6.04 -15.77
N HIS A 250 -9.38 -6.03 -14.49
CA HIS A 250 -8.87 -7.19 -13.77
C HIS A 250 -9.90 -7.67 -12.75
N PRO A 251 -10.13 -8.99 -12.62
CA PRO A 251 -11.06 -9.52 -11.65
C PRO A 251 -10.51 -9.40 -10.22
N LYS A 252 -11.42 -9.17 -9.26
CA LYS A 252 -11.12 -9.24 -7.82
C LYS A 252 -11.05 -10.70 -7.35
N CYS A 253 -10.05 -11.01 -6.54
CA CYS A 253 -10.00 -12.28 -5.82
C CYS A 253 -10.67 -12.17 -4.42
N PRO A 254 -10.80 -13.28 -3.66
CA PRO A 254 -11.35 -13.25 -2.30
C PRO A 254 -10.61 -12.30 -1.35
N LEU A 255 -9.27 -12.20 -1.45
CA LEU A 255 -8.47 -11.24 -0.67
C LEU A 255 -8.85 -9.80 -0.99
N ASP A 256 -9.08 -9.46 -2.26
CA ASP A 256 -9.50 -8.11 -2.65
C ASP A 256 -10.85 -7.74 -2.05
N GLN A 257 -11.80 -8.68 -2.09
CA GLN A 257 -13.14 -8.51 -1.50
C GLN A 257 -13.06 -8.37 0.02
N LEU A 258 -12.18 -9.13 0.68
CA LEU A 258 -11.95 -9.01 2.11
C LEU A 258 -11.36 -7.63 2.46
N LEU A 259 -10.34 -7.19 1.72
CA LEU A 259 -9.73 -5.88 1.92
C LEU A 259 -10.73 -4.73 1.72
N ASP A 260 -11.75 -4.89 0.85
CA ASP A 260 -12.82 -3.88 0.73
C ASP A 260 -13.65 -3.75 2.01
N LEU A 261 -13.91 -4.88 2.70
CA LEU A 261 -14.60 -4.89 3.99
C LEU A 261 -13.73 -4.31 5.09
N ILE A 262 -12.46 -4.71 5.13
CA ILE A 262 -11.48 -4.22 6.11
C ILE A 262 -11.32 -2.70 6.01
N LEU A 263 -11.33 -2.12 4.81
CA LEU A 263 -11.20 -0.69 4.59
C LEU A 263 -12.34 0.17 5.18
N PHE A 264 -13.46 -0.41 5.62
CA PHE A 264 -14.48 0.33 6.39
C PHE A 264 -14.10 0.49 7.88
N MET A 265 -13.23 -0.36 8.41
CA MET A 265 -12.88 -0.39 9.84
C MET A 265 -12.11 0.86 10.29
N PRO A 266 -11.10 1.38 9.55
CA PRO A 266 -10.33 2.54 10.01
C PRO A 266 -11.20 3.78 10.27
N THR A 267 -12.23 4.01 9.45
CA THR A 267 -13.19 5.11 9.65
C THR A 267 -13.97 4.94 10.97
N ILE A 268 -14.46 3.73 11.26
CA ILE A 268 -15.16 3.41 12.51
C ILE A 268 -14.22 3.58 13.71
N PHE A 269 -12.97 3.12 13.57
CA PHE A 269 -11.96 3.23 14.63
C PHE A 269 -11.61 4.68 14.94
N GLU A 270 -11.39 5.50 13.92
CA GLU A 270 -11.11 6.93 14.09
C GLU A 270 -12.26 7.66 14.78
N GLN A 271 -13.51 7.36 14.42
CA GLN A 271 -14.68 7.93 15.09
C GLN A 271 -14.83 7.42 16.53
N THR A 272 -14.53 6.15 16.77
CA THR A 272 -14.53 5.55 18.12
C THR A 272 -13.53 6.25 19.03
N ASP A 273 -12.32 6.54 18.53
CA ASP A 273 -11.28 7.24 19.29
C ASP A 273 -11.65 8.70 19.61
N GLN A 274 -12.52 9.31 18.82
CA GLN A 274 -13.06 10.64 19.11
C GLN A 274 -14.21 10.61 20.12
N VAL A 275 -14.99 9.52 20.19
CA VAL A 275 -16.20 9.41 21.00
C VAL A 275 -15.92 8.83 22.39
N VAL A 276 -15.11 7.77 22.47
CA VAL A 276 -14.87 7.04 23.73
C VAL A 276 -14.24 7.92 24.83
N PRO A 277 -13.29 8.81 24.57
CA PRO A 277 -12.69 9.65 25.61
C PRO A 277 -13.60 10.78 26.12
N LEU A 278 -14.71 11.09 25.45
CA LEU A 278 -15.61 12.17 25.86
C LEU A 278 -16.32 11.83 27.18
N GLU A 279 -16.81 12.87 27.86
CA GLU A 279 -17.64 12.69 29.05
C GLU A 279 -18.90 11.88 28.75
N ALA A 280 -19.32 11.05 29.71
CA ALA A 280 -20.47 10.17 29.60
C ALA A 280 -21.78 10.97 29.57
N THR A 281 -22.12 11.52 28.41
CA THR A 281 -23.37 12.24 28.12
C THR A 281 -24.31 11.38 27.26
N LEU A 282 -25.60 11.74 27.22
CA LEU A 282 -26.55 11.11 26.30
C LEU A 282 -26.08 11.23 24.83
N GLY A 283 -25.52 12.38 24.46
CA GLY A 283 -25.00 12.62 23.12
C GLY A 283 -23.84 11.69 22.76
N ARG A 284 -22.89 11.46 23.70
CA ARG A 284 -21.82 10.47 23.52
C ARG A 284 -22.38 9.07 23.37
N ARG A 285 -23.34 8.67 24.23
CA ARG A 285 -23.96 7.34 24.18
C ARG A 285 -24.63 7.08 22.84
N TYR A 286 -25.41 8.04 22.32
CA TYR A 286 -26.06 7.91 21.01
C TYR A 286 -25.04 7.71 19.87
N ARG A 287 -23.95 8.48 19.87
CA ARG A 287 -22.86 8.28 18.88
C ARG A 287 -22.20 6.91 19.00
N ALA A 288 -21.94 6.45 20.23
CA ALA A 288 -21.37 5.12 20.46
C ALA A 288 -22.33 4.00 20.02
N GLN A 289 -23.64 4.16 20.24
CA GLN A 289 -24.67 3.23 19.76
C GLN A 289 -24.68 3.15 18.22
N GLN A 290 -24.58 4.28 17.53
CA GLN A 290 -24.49 4.30 16.06
C GLN A 290 -23.24 3.56 15.56
N LEU A 291 -22.08 3.83 16.16
CA LEU A 291 -20.83 3.14 15.81
C LEU A 291 -20.91 1.63 16.10
N LEU A 292 -21.58 1.23 17.19
CA LEU A 292 -21.80 -0.18 17.49
C LEU A 292 -22.68 -0.84 16.41
N GLN A 293 -23.74 -0.15 15.98
CA GLN A 293 -24.58 -0.63 14.89
C GLN A 293 -23.78 -0.83 13.59
N ASP A 294 -22.90 0.12 13.27
CA ASP A 294 -22.03 0.04 12.10
C ASP A 294 -21.06 -1.16 12.20
N CYS A 295 -20.48 -1.41 13.38
CA CYS A 295 -19.65 -2.60 13.64
C CYS A 295 -20.43 -3.91 13.44
N LEU A 296 -21.65 -4.02 13.96
CA LEU A 296 -22.48 -5.22 13.85
C LEU A 296 -22.93 -5.47 12.41
N SER A 297 -23.24 -4.40 11.67
CA SER A 297 -23.48 -4.48 10.23
C SER A 297 -22.25 -5.01 9.49
N LEU A 298 -21.07 -4.49 9.80
CA LEU A 298 -19.82 -4.93 9.18
C LEU A 298 -19.48 -6.40 9.54
N GLU A 299 -19.71 -6.82 10.78
CA GLU A 299 -19.60 -8.22 11.22
C GLU A 299 -20.50 -9.15 10.38
N GLY A 300 -21.74 -8.72 10.10
CA GLY A 300 -22.64 -9.44 9.18
C GLY A 300 -22.05 -9.64 7.78
N HIS A 301 -21.38 -8.62 7.23
CA HIS A 301 -20.70 -8.72 5.93
C HIS A 301 -19.48 -9.64 5.98
N PHE A 302 -18.68 -9.59 7.05
CA PHE A 302 -17.56 -10.52 7.26
C PHE A 302 -18.04 -11.96 7.34
N ASN A 303 -19.13 -12.21 8.07
CA ASN A 303 -19.74 -13.54 8.16
C ASN A 303 -20.23 -14.02 6.79
N ALA A 304 -20.93 -13.18 6.03
CA ALA A 304 -21.39 -13.52 4.68
C ALA A 304 -20.22 -13.84 3.74
N TRP A 305 -19.16 -13.04 3.79
CA TRP A 305 -17.92 -13.30 3.03
C TRP A 305 -17.26 -14.61 3.46
N PHE A 306 -17.15 -14.88 4.77
CA PHE A 306 -16.53 -16.10 5.29
C PHE A 306 -17.25 -17.35 4.80
N GLN A 307 -18.59 -17.34 4.80
CA GLN A 307 -19.41 -18.44 4.28
C GLN A 307 -19.21 -18.70 2.78
N ILE A 308 -18.74 -17.70 2.01
CA ILE A 308 -18.37 -17.87 0.60
C ILE A 308 -16.93 -18.39 0.51
N ALA A 309 -16.01 -17.84 1.31
CA ALA A 309 -14.59 -18.19 1.29
C ALA A 309 -14.31 -19.64 1.70
N ILE A 310 -15.14 -20.25 2.57
CA ILE A 310 -14.99 -21.65 3.00
C ILE A 310 -15.66 -22.67 2.06
N ARG A 311 -16.30 -22.24 0.97
CA ARG A 311 -17.00 -23.18 0.08
C ARG A 311 -16.00 -24.13 -0.60
N PRO A 312 -16.34 -25.42 -0.73
CA PRO A 312 -15.51 -26.38 -1.44
C PRO A 312 -15.25 -25.92 -2.88
N THR A 313 -14.01 -26.07 -3.33
CA THR A 313 -13.61 -25.84 -4.73
C THR A 313 -13.25 -27.17 -5.38
N GLU A 314 -13.29 -27.24 -6.72
CA GLU A 314 -12.83 -28.43 -7.44
C GLU A 314 -11.39 -28.77 -7.03
N GLY A 315 -11.18 -30.00 -6.53
CA GLY A 315 -9.87 -30.48 -6.08
C GLY A 315 -9.57 -30.34 -4.59
N HIS A 316 -10.26 -29.45 -3.85
CA HIS A 316 -10.02 -29.27 -2.40
C HIS A 316 -11.34 -29.08 -1.62
N PRO A 317 -11.67 -29.99 -0.68
CA PRO A 317 -12.92 -29.94 0.07
C PRO A 317 -12.95 -28.82 1.14
N VAL A 318 -11.78 -28.36 1.59
CA VAL A 318 -11.62 -27.30 2.61
C VAL A 318 -10.51 -26.32 2.20
N PRO A 319 -10.60 -25.03 2.56
CA PRO A 319 -9.59 -24.03 2.21
C PRO A 319 -8.27 -24.17 2.99
N TYR A 320 -8.36 -24.73 4.21
CA TYR A 320 -7.23 -25.01 5.09
C TYR A 320 -7.55 -26.21 5.98
N TRP A 321 -6.51 -26.85 6.51
CA TRP A 321 -6.62 -28.00 7.40
C TRP A 321 -5.52 -27.97 8.46
N GLU A 322 -5.75 -28.72 9.53
CA GLU A 322 -4.80 -28.91 10.62
C GLU A 322 -3.81 -30.02 10.25
N GLU A 323 -2.51 -29.77 10.43
CA GLU A 323 -1.49 -30.80 10.28
C GLU A 323 -1.43 -31.71 11.52
N GLU A 324 -1.49 -33.02 11.30
CA GLU A 324 -1.29 -34.00 12.37
C GLU A 324 0.18 -33.97 12.82
N LEU A 325 0.39 -33.67 14.10
CA LEU A 325 1.72 -33.64 14.69
C LEU A 325 2.35 -35.03 14.72
N THR A 326 3.63 -35.12 14.36
CA THR A 326 4.43 -36.34 14.57
C THR A 326 4.89 -36.53 16.01
N SER A 327 4.75 -35.51 16.87
CA SER A 327 5.22 -35.51 18.26
C SER A 327 4.10 -35.14 19.26
N PRO A 328 3.97 -35.84 20.40
CA PRO A 328 2.86 -35.67 21.36
C PRO A 328 2.86 -34.35 22.15
N GLY A 329 3.85 -33.47 21.96
CA GLY A 329 3.97 -32.17 22.64
C GLY A 329 3.56 -30.95 21.81
N GLY A 330 3.23 -31.13 20.52
CA GLY A 330 2.94 -30.04 19.58
C GLY A 330 4.05 -29.01 19.38
N PHE A 331 3.76 -27.99 18.57
CA PHE A 331 4.61 -26.81 18.44
C PHE A 331 4.22 -25.83 19.55
N ILE A 332 4.71 -26.05 20.78
CA ILE A 332 4.49 -25.12 21.90
C ILE A 332 4.70 -23.68 21.39
N PRO A 333 3.73 -22.76 21.57
CA PRO A 333 2.54 -22.84 22.41
C PRO A 333 1.24 -23.33 21.73
N PHE A 334 1.27 -23.67 20.44
CA PHE A 334 0.09 -24.01 19.65
C PHE A 334 -0.08 -25.53 19.47
N SER A 335 -1.32 -25.98 19.39
CA SER A 335 -1.66 -27.40 19.30
C SER A 335 -1.25 -28.06 17.98
N ASN A 336 -1.16 -27.31 16.87
CA ASN A 336 -0.89 -27.80 15.52
C ASN A 336 -0.83 -26.63 14.54
N SER A 337 -0.13 -26.82 13.43
CA SER A 337 -0.04 -25.83 12.36
C SER A 337 -1.19 -26.00 11.37
N TYR A 338 -1.54 -24.91 10.68
CA TYR A 338 -2.45 -24.94 9.54
C TYR A 338 -1.67 -25.06 8.25
N SER A 339 -2.19 -25.86 7.34
CA SER A 339 -1.83 -25.85 5.94
C SER A 339 -2.97 -25.32 5.09
N PHE A 340 -2.63 -24.58 4.05
CA PHE A 340 -3.60 -23.94 3.16
C PHE A 340 -3.54 -24.55 1.77
N ARG A 341 -4.62 -24.41 1.01
CA ARG A 341 -4.66 -24.79 -0.41
C ARG A 341 -3.54 -24.12 -1.22
N ASP A 342 -3.30 -22.84 -0.96
CA ASP A 342 -2.31 -22.01 -1.63
C ASP A 342 -1.97 -20.80 -0.77
N GLY A 343 -0.87 -20.11 -1.10
CA GLY A 343 -0.39 -18.95 -0.32
C GLY A 343 -1.40 -17.80 -0.25
N ASN A 344 -2.16 -17.55 -1.32
CA ASN A 344 -3.15 -16.47 -1.35
C ASN A 344 -4.38 -16.80 -0.48
N THR A 345 -4.83 -18.05 -0.47
CA THR A 345 -5.84 -18.54 0.47
C THR A 345 -5.39 -18.35 1.91
N GLY A 346 -4.14 -18.71 2.22
CA GLY A 346 -3.57 -18.48 3.54
C GLY A 346 -3.54 -17.01 3.93
N LEU A 347 -2.99 -16.14 3.08
CA LEU A 347 -3.01 -14.68 3.31
C LEU A 347 -4.43 -14.16 3.56
N THR A 348 -5.40 -14.63 2.78
CA THR A 348 -6.81 -14.26 2.92
C THR A 348 -7.35 -14.56 4.32
N PHE A 349 -7.12 -15.76 4.85
CA PHE A 349 -7.58 -16.12 6.21
C PHE A 349 -6.80 -15.41 7.32
N LEU A 350 -5.49 -15.20 7.16
CA LEU A 350 -4.69 -14.43 8.12
C LEU A 350 -5.22 -12.98 8.26
N TYR A 351 -5.55 -12.33 7.14
CA TYR A 351 -6.15 -10.99 7.16
C TYR A 351 -7.56 -10.99 7.74
N TYR A 352 -8.34 -12.05 7.51
CA TYR A 352 -9.68 -12.19 8.09
C TYR A 352 -9.59 -12.27 9.62
N TRP A 353 -8.77 -13.17 10.17
CA TRP A 353 -8.60 -13.31 11.61
C TRP A 353 -8.04 -12.03 12.25
N MET A 354 -7.10 -11.36 11.57
CA MET A 354 -6.61 -10.04 11.98
C MET A 354 -7.75 -9.02 12.09
N ALA A 355 -8.62 -8.95 11.08
CA ALA A 355 -9.76 -8.04 11.08
C ALA A 355 -10.73 -8.35 12.22
N GLN A 356 -10.99 -9.64 12.51
CA GLN A 356 -11.86 -10.04 13.62
C GLN A 356 -11.32 -9.57 14.97
N ILE A 357 -10.02 -9.72 15.24
CA ILE A 357 -9.39 -9.24 16.49
C ILE A 357 -9.67 -7.74 16.68
N LEU A 358 -9.35 -6.93 15.67
CA LEU A 358 -9.48 -5.47 15.76
C LEU A 358 -10.94 -5.03 15.86
N LEU A 359 -11.85 -5.66 15.12
CA LEU A 359 -13.28 -5.35 15.16
C LEU A 359 -13.88 -5.68 16.53
N HIS A 360 -13.53 -6.84 17.09
CA HIS A 360 -14.02 -7.28 18.39
C HIS A 360 -13.56 -6.36 19.53
N GLN A 361 -12.28 -5.92 19.51
CA GLN A 361 -11.77 -4.93 20.45
C GLN A 361 -12.54 -3.60 20.36
N CYS A 362 -12.90 -3.18 19.15
CA CYS A 362 -13.68 -1.97 18.94
C CYS A 362 -15.11 -2.11 19.49
N ILE A 363 -15.77 -3.23 19.22
CA ILE A 363 -17.11 -3.55 19.75
C ILE A 363 -17.10 -3.54 21.28
N GLU A 364 -16.08 -4.14 21.90
CA GLU A 364 -15.96 -4.17 23.35
C GLU A 364 -15.77 -2.77 23.94
N SER A 365 -14.92 -1.95 23.32
CA SER A 365 -14.69 -0.56 23.73
C SER A 365 -15.99 0.28 23.65
N LEU A 366 -16.73 0.17 22.55
CA LEU A 366 -17.99 0.87 22.34
C LEU A 366 -19.06 0.39 23.34
N HIS A 367 -19.20 -0.92 23.53
CA HIS A 367 -20.15 -1.48 24.49
C HIS A 367 -19.87 -0.99 25.92
N ARG A 368 -18.59 -0.98 26.35
CA ARG A 368 -18.20 -0.39 27.64
C ARG A 368 -18.57 1.09 27.73
N ALA A 369 -18.34 1.87 26.67
CA ALA A 369 -18.68 3.29 26.64
C ALA A 369 -20.20 3.55 26.74
N ILE A 370 -21.02 2.74 26.07
CA ILE A 370 -22.49 2.83 26.10
C ILE A 370 -23.04 2.54 27.50
N CYS A 371 -22.49 1.53 28.17
CA CYS A 371 -22.92 1.06 29.49
C CYS A 371 -22.48 1.95 30.66
N GLN A 372 -21.67 2.98 30.43
CA GLN A 372 -21.33 3.97 31.46
C GLN A 372 -22.57 4.80 31.86
N PRO A 373 -22.76 5.09 33.16
CA PRO A 373 -23.85 5.93 33.61
C PRO A 373 -23.66 7.36 33.08
N VAL A 374 -24.71 7.94 32.50
CA VAL A 374 -24.62 9.29 31.94
C VAL A 374 -24.86 10.36 33.01
N ILE A 375 -24.11 11.46 32.91
CA ILE A 375 -24.15 12.56 33.89
C ILE A 375 -25.31 13.54 33.68
N ASP A 376 -25.88 13.58 32.48
CA ASP A 376 -26.85 14.59 32.01
C ASP A 376 -28.30 14.07 31.93
N ALA A 377 -28.56 12.84 32.38
CA ALA A 377 -29.90 12.22 32.37
C ALA A 377 -30.25 11.64 33.74
N TYR A 378 -30.67 12.50 34.67
CA TYR A 378 -31.21 12.06 35.96
C TYR A 378 -32.74 12.02 35.94
N PRO A 379 -33.40 10.96 36.45
CA PRO A 379 -32.82 9.79 37.12
C PRO A 379 -32.37 8.65 36.18
N ASN A 380 -32.69 8.73 34.89
CA ASN A 380 -32.49 7.64 33.92
C ASN A 380 -31.05 7.61 33.36
N MET A 381 -30.07 7.37 34.24
CA MET A 381 -28.64 7.44 33.90
C MET A 381 -28.13 6.20 33.15
N TRP A 382 -28.85 5.09 33.23
CA TRP A 382 -28.48 3.81 32.61
C TRP A 382 -29.03 3.71 31.19
N PRO A 383 -28.38 2.94 30.28
CA PRO A 383 -28.89 2.79 28.93
C PRO A 383 -30.15 1.92 28.92
N ASP A 384 -31.14 2.35 28.13
CA ASP A 384 -32.24 1.49 27.65
C ASP A 384 -31.94 1.16 26.19
N LEU A 385 -31.38 -0.03 25.94
CA LEU A 385 -30.85 -0.39 24.63
C LEU A 385 -31.93 -0.97 23.72
N PRO A 386 -32.02 -0.50 22.46
CA PRO A 386 -32.77 -1.19 21.42
C PRO A 386 -32.38 -2.68 21.32
N PRO A 387 -33.31 -3.59 20.96
CA PRO A 387 -33.04 -5.03 20.91
C PRO A 387 -31.86 -5.42 20.02
N ASP A 388 -31.61 -4.68 18.94
CA ASP A 388 -30.50 -4.86 18.01
C ASP A 388 -29.13 -4.53 18.60
N LEU A 389 -29.07 -3.76 19.70
CA LEU A 389 -27.83 -3.43 20.42
C LEU A 389 -27.67 -4.24 21.72
N GLN A 390 -28.61 -5.12 22.06
CA GLN A 390 -28.53 -6.02 23.21
C GLN A 390 -27.68 -7.25 22.86
N ILE A 391 -26.38 -7.03 22.69
CA ILE A 391 -25.42 -8.06 22.28
C ILE A 391 -24.87 -8.85 23.47
N ASP A 392 -24.52 -10.11 23.23
CA ASP A 392 -23.77 -10.94 24.17
C ASP A 392 -22.27 -10.62 24.05
N ILE A 393 -21.74 -9.84 25.00
CA ILE A 393 -20.36 -9.36 24.97
C ILE A 393 -19.33 -10.49 25.04
N SER A 394 -19.69 -11.65 25.61
CA SER A 394 -18.77 -12.79 25.74
C SER A 394 -18.29 -13.31 24.37
N ARG A 395 -19.10 -13.12 23.32
CA ARG A 395 -18.76 -13.47 21.93
C ARG A 395 -17.59 -12.68 21.38
N TYR A 396 -17.33 -11.49 21.92
CA TYR A 396 -16.28 -10.60 21.43
C TYR A 396 -14.95 -10.74 22.19
N GLN A 397 -14.89 -11.63 23.19
CA GLN A 397 -13.68 -11.86 24.00
C GLN A 397 -12.77 -12.97 23.44
N HIS A 398 -13.04 -13.44 22.21
CA HIS A 398 -12.31 -14.54 21.56
C HIS A 398 -11.05 -14.10 20.77
N GLY A 399 -10.53 -12.89 21.00
CA GLY A 399 -9.36 -12.38 20.27
C GLY A 399 -8.15 -13.33 20.31
N ARG A 400 -7.94 -14.03 21.45
CA ARG A 400 -6.84 -15.00 21.60
C ARG A 400 -6.95 -16.19 20.64
N VAL A 401 -8.16 -16.61 20.30
CA VAL A 401 -8.39 -17.73 19.36
C VAL A 401 -7.95 -17.31 17.96
N PHE A 402 -8.39 -16.14 17.50
CA PHE A 402 -7.98 -15.61 16.20
C PHE A 402 -6.47 -15.34 16.12
N ALA A 403 -5.85 -14.87 17.20
CA ALA A 403 -4.41 -14.69 17.24
C ALA A 403 -3.66 -16.03 17.18
N ALA A 404 -4.18 -17.06 17.83
CA ALA A 404 -3.65 -18.41 17.70
C ALA A 404 -3.82 -18.94 16.27
N ASP A 405 -4.97 -18.72 15.63
CA ASP A 405 -5.20 -19.11 14.24
C ASP A 405 -4.22 -18.43 13.27
N ILE A 406 -3.92 -17.14 13.49
CA ILE A 406 -2.85 -16.44 12.77
C ILE A 406 -1.54 -17.18 12.94
N CYS A 407 -1.08 -17.40 14.17
CA CYS A 407 0.19 -18.07 14.44
C CYS A 407 0.28 -19.47 13.83
N ARG A 408 -0.80 -20.24 13.89
CA ARG A 408 -0.87 -21.59 13.33
C ARG A 408 -0.73 -21.58 11.80
N GLY A 409 -1.16 -20.51 11.13
CA GLY A 409 -1.04 -20.38 9.68
C GLY A 409 0.24 -19.71 9.16
N LEU A 410 0.93 -18.93 10.00
CA LEU A 410 2.02 -18.04 9.56
C LEU A 410 3.16 -18.78 8.82
N ASP A 411 3.63 -19.92 9.31
CA ASP A 411 4.72 -20.67 8.67
C ASP A 411 4.31 -21.25 7.30
N SER A 412 3.12 -21.86 7.21
CA SER A 412 2.61 -22.39 5.94
C SER A 412 2.47 -21.30 4.88
N VAL A 413 2.00 -20.10 5.26
CA VAL A 413 1.92 -18.99 4.30
C VAL A 413 3.30 -18.45 3.95
N LEU A 414 4.24 -18.38 4.90
CA LEU A 414 5.62 -17.96 4.64
C LEU A 414 6.33 -18.87 3.63
N ASP A 415 6.05 -20.17 3.70
CA ASP A 415 6.64 -21.15 2.78
C ASP A 415 6.07 -21.02 1.37
N ASN A 416 4.77 -20.74 1.23
CA ASN A 416 4.06 -20.73 -0.03
C ASN A 416 3.90 -19.34 -0.68
N THR A 417 4.15 -18.24 0.05
CA THR A 417 3.97 -16.88 -0.50
C THR A 417 5.20 -16.41 -1.27
N VAL A 418 4.94 -15.70 -2.37
CA VAL A 418 5.97 -14.95 -3.11
C VAL A 418 6.25 -13.58 -2.50
N GLN A 419 5.37 -13.08 -1.62
CA GLN A 419 5.40 -11.74 -1.03
C GLN A 419 5.33 -11.82 0.51
N PRO A 420 6.47 -12.09 1.20
CA PRO A 420 6.51 -12.33 2.64
C PRO A 420 6.07 -11.12 3.47
N ASP A 421 6.25 -9.90 2.95
CA ASP A 421 5.89 -8.65 3.64
C ASP A 421 4.40 -8.57 4.01
N MET A 422 3.53 -9.30 3.30
CA MET A 422 2.10 -9.37 3.60
C MET A 422 1.79 -9.97 4.98
N LEU A 423 2.72 -10.76 5.55
CA LEU A 423 2.57 -11.40 6.86
C LEU A 423 2.82 -10.43 8.03
N ILE A 424 3.44 -9.28 7.76
CA ILE A 424 3.86 -8.33 8.81
C ILE A 424 2.65 -7.76 9.55
N THR A 425 1.60 -7.32 8.84
CA THR A 425 0.40 -6.73 9.45
C THR A 425 -0.34 -7.73 10.37
N PRO A 426 -0.76 -8.93 9.92
CA PRO A 426 -1.44 -9.89 10.79
C PRO A 426 -0.57 -10.35 11.96
N MET A 427 0.74 -10.58 11.73
CA MET A 427 1.70 -10.89 12.80
C MET A 427 1.76 -9.77 13.85
N THR A 428 1.79 -8.50 13.41
CA THR A 428 1.89 -7.33 14.30
C THR A 428 0.64 -7.18 15.16
N VAL A 429 -0.56 -7.43 14.60
CA VAL A 429 -1.82 -7.41 15.35
C VAL A 429 -1.87 -8.54 16.38
N ALA A 430 -1.51 -9.77 16.00
CA ALA A 430 -1.46 -10.90 16.93
C ALA A 430 -0.47 -10.63 18.07
N LEU A 431 0.72 -10.12 17.76
CA LEU A 431 1.74 -9.75 18.74
C LEU A 431 1.25 -8.65 19.69
N GLY A 432 0.57 -7.63 19.15
CA GLY A 432 -0.07 -6.57 19.93
C GLY A 432 -1.05 -7.13 20.96
N LEU A 433 -1.94 -8.02 20.53
CA LEU A 433 -2.91 -8.66 21.42
C LEU A 433 -2.23 -9.46 22.53
N TYR A 434 -1.25 -10.31 22.21
CA TYR A 434 -0.56 -11.10 23.24
C TYR A 434 0.21 -10.21 24.22
N ARG A 435 0.77 -9.07 23.76
CA ARG A 435 1.38 -8.08 24.65
C ARG A 435 0.36 -7.45 25.60
N GLU A 436 -0.84 -7.14 25.15
CA GLU A 436 -1.94 -6.66 26.01
C GLU A 436 -2.37 -7.71 27.05
N ILE A 437 -2.52 -8.97 26.62
CA ILE A 437 -2.83 -10.11 27.50
C ILE A 437 -1.74 -10.26 28.57
N ASN A 438 -0.48 -10.22 28.17
CA ASN A 438 0.66 -10.33 29.08
C ASN A 438 0.73 -9.17 30.06
N ALA A 439 0.49 -7.94 29.59
CA ALA A 439 0.44 -6.76 30.47
C ALA A 439 -0.68 -6.87 31.52
N THR A 440 -1.82 -7.46 31.16
CA THR A 440 -3.00 -7.56 32.04
C THR A 440 -2.95 -8.76 32.98
N SER A 441 -2.42 -9.91 32.52
CA SER A 441 -2.57 -11.21 33.19
C SER A 441 -1.29 -12.02 33.34
N GLN A 442 -0.15 -11.54 32.80
CA GLN A 442 1.13 -12.28 32.72
C GLN A 442 1.05 -13.60 31.92
N ASP A 443 -0.01 -13.77 31.12
CA ASP A 443 -0.20 -14.88 30.18
C ASP A 443 0.22 -14.44 28.76
N GLY A 444 0.42 -15.38 27.83
CA GLY A 444 0.77 -15.07 26.43
C GLY A 444 2.27 -14.91 26.16
N LEU A 445 3.14 -15.12 27.16
CA LEU A 445 4.59 -14.95 27.01
C LEU A 445 5.19 -15.91 25.96
N MET A 446 4.73 -17.16 25.93
CA MET A 446 5.22 -18.15 24.98
C MET A 446 4.82 -17.79 23.54
N GLU A 447 3.63 -17.26 23.35
CA GLU A 447 3.13 -16.79 22.06
C GLU A 447 3.91 -15.57 21.56
N ILE A 448 4.26 -14.63 22.46
CA ILE A 448 5.15 -13.51 22.15
C ILE A 448 6.51 -14.01 21.67
N MET A 449 7.14 -14.92 22.43
CA MET A 449 8.45 -15.50 22.07
C MET A 449 8.39 -16.25 20.74
N TRP A 450 7.29 -16.97 20.48
CA TRP A 450 7.09 -17.66 19.22
C TRP A 450 7.00 -16.69 18.04
N LEU A 451 6.25 -15.59 18.18
CA LEU A 451 6.11 -14.55 17.16
C LEU A 451 7.43 -13.80 16.91
N ASP A 452 8.22 -13.54 17.95
CA ASP A 452 9.56 -12.96 17.82
C ASP A 452 10.51 -13.91 17.07
N ASN A 453 10.41 -15.22 17.30
CA ASN A 453 11.16 -16.22 16.52
C ASN A 453 10.65 -16.31 15.06
N PHE A 454 9.35 -16.23 14.84
CA PHE A 454 8.77 -16.19 13.50
C PHE A 454 9.27 -14.95 12.72
N ARG A 455 9.41 -13.79 13.37
CA ARG A 455 10.02 -12.60 12.75
C ARG A 455 11.42 -12.89 12.22
N SER A 456 12.23 -13.68 12.93
CA SER A 456 13.56 -14.09 12.44
C SER A 456 13.45 -14.97 11.18
N ARG A 457 12.51 -15.93 11.14
CA ARG A 457 12.24 -16.75 9.94
C ARG A 457 11.79 -15.91 8.75
N LEU A 458 10.96 -14.90 8.99
CA LEU A 458 10.54 -13.93 7.97
C LEU A 458 11.75 -13.16 7.40
N VAL A 459 12.66 -12.71 8.25
CA VAL A 459 13.91 -12.04 7.85
C VAL A 459 14.77 -12.96 6.99
N GLU A 460 14.95 -14.21 7.41
CA GLU A 460 15.71 -15.21 6.67
C GLU A 460 15.12 -15.48 5.28
N LYS A 461 13.79 -15.61 5.18
CA LYS A 461 13.07 -15.75 3.91
C LYS A 461 13.28 -14.53 3.01
N GLY A 462 13.10 -13.31 3.55
CA GLY A 462 13.31 -12.07 2.80
C GLY A 462 14.74 -11.93 2.28
N GLN A 463 15.73 -12.26 3.13
CA GLN A 463 17.14 -12.27 2.74
C GLN A 463 17.45 -13.33 1.67
N HIS A 464 16.84 -14.51 1.75
CA HIS A 464 16.96 -15.55 0.74
C HIS A 464 16.40 -15.07 -0.61
N VAL A 465 15.18 -14.50 -0.62
CA VAL A 465 14.55 -13.94 -1.82
C VAL A 465 15.43 -12.83 -2.42
N ALA A 466 15.89 -11.88 -1.61
CA ALA A 466 16.80 -10.83 -2.05
C ALA A 466 18.10 -11.40 -2.65
N GLY A 467 18.64 -12.49 -2.09
CA GLY A 467 19.83 -13.18 -2.61
C GLY A 467 19.61 -13.83 -3.97
N VAL A 468 18.43 -14.41 -4.23
CA VAL A 468 18.05 -14.96 -5.54
C VAL A 468 17.91 -13.84 -6.57
N LEU A 469 17.26 -12.74 -6.20
CA LEU A 469 17.01 -11.61 -7.10
C LEU A 469 18.28 -10.84 -7.50
N GLN A 470 19.28 -10.75 -6.62
CA GLN A 470 20.58 -10.10 -6.92
C GLN A 470 21.40 -10.84 -7.99
N ARG A 471 21.19 -12.15 -8.17
CA ARG A 471 21.89 -12.94 -9.20
C ARG A 471 21.35 -12.70 -10.60
N GLN A 472 20.25 -11.95 -10.72
CA GLN A 472 19.59 -11.71 -11.99
C GLN A 472 20.03 -10.41 -12.64
N LYS A 473 19.81 -10.36 -13.96
CA LYS A 473 19.97 -9.16 -14.78
C LYS A 473 18.59 -8.56 -15.03
N TRP A 474 18.44 -7.28 -14.72
CA TRP A 474 17.17 -6.58 -14.66
C TRP A 474 17.05 -5.53 -15.74
N ALA A 475 15.81 -5.25 -16.15
CA ALA A 475 15.45 -4.08 -16.91
C ALA A 475 14.28 -3.36 -16.24
N GLU A 476 14.23 -2.05 -16.41
CA GLU A 476 13.25 -1.19 -15.77
C GLU A 476 11.91 -1.25 -16.53
N VAL A 477 10.80 -1.43 -15.80
CA VAL A 477 9.44 -1.41 -16.38
C VAL A 477 8.75 -0.10 -16.03
N ALA A 478 8.74 0.28 -14.74
CA ALA A 478 8.10 1.50 -14.26
C ALA A 478 8.67 1.95 -12.90
N SER A 479 8.49 3.23 -12.57
CA SER A 479 8.74 3.80 -11.25
C SER A 479 7.48 4.53 -10.75
N PHE A 480 7.27 4.47 -9.44
CA PHE A 480 6.07 4.95 -8.75
C PHE A 480 6.43 5.92 -7.63
#